data_AF-A0A388MCH6-F1
#
_entry.id   AF-A0A388MCH6-F1
#
_cell.length_a   1.000
_cell.length_b   1.000
_cell.length_c   1.000
_cell.angle_alpha   90.00
_cell.angle_beta   90.00
_cell.angle_gamma   90.00
#
_symmetry.space_group_name_H-M   'P 1'
#
loop_
_entity.id
_entity.type
_entity.pdbx_description
1 polymer ?
#
loop_
_entity_poly.entity_id
_entity_poly.type
_entity_poly.pdbx_seq_one_letter_code
_entity_poly.pdbx_strand_id
1 'polypeptide(L)'
;MAQPWRAQDQRQDPAVQKIRYHHAHDFETEVKGNGDDDDAASGASDFHSEMPWHIGGLPTVNLTIKAGSKEWQVPDTLFGVFFEEINHAGTGGMDAELVQNRGFEAGGHRMPTTIDPWYPVGQFEDIAVQTDLSSCFKENPVAVKIDVLCGRASSSGEGILCPYGVGISNPGFWGMNVVEGNIYKAVLWVRASGSLVMTLSLTSFDGSVNYGYTNFSIGEESASSWHKYEVELEALGSDPNGRLAVTTQHKRTFWLDQVSLKPSETFKGHGLRKELAEMVAALKPGFIRFPGGCYVEGNRLANAFRWKSSVGPWEERPGHYNGVWGYWSDDGLGLYEYLQ
;
A
#
# COMPACT_ATOMS: atom_id res chain seq x y z
N MET A 1 15.49 -33.65 -6.58
CA MET A 1 15.34 -34.89 -5.79
C MET A 1 16.23 -34.78 -4.57
N ALA A 2 15.65 -34.37 -3.43
CA ALA A 2 16.33 -34.39 -2.14
C ALA A 2 15.87 -35.65 -1.39
N GLN A 3 16.83 -36.43 -0.91
CA GLN A 3 16.62 -37.54 0.02
C GLN A 3 17.35 -37.26 1.34
N PRO A 4 16.89 -37.84 2.46
CA PRO A 4 16.84 -37.15 3.75
C PRO A 4 18.01 -37.52 4.67
N TRP A 5 18.34 -36.59 5.57
CA TRP A 5 19.21 -36.85 6.71
C TRP A 5 18.46 -37.68 7.75
N ARG A 6 18.92 -38.91 7.99
CA ARG A 6 18.54 -39.72 9.16
C ARG A 6 19.26 -39.17 10.40
N ALA A 7 18.49 -38.76 11.40
CA ALA A 7 19.01 -38.64 12.76
C ALA A 7 19.14 -40.06 13.35
N GLN A 8 20.34 -40.44 13.77
CA GLN A 8 20.53 -41.56 14.68
C GLN A 8 20.11 -41.12 16.08
N ASP A 9 19.03 -41.72 16.57
CA ASP A 9 18.58 -41.62 17.95
C ASP A 9 19.56 -42.38 18.85
N GLN A 10 20.49 -41.66 19.50
CA GLN A 10 21.13 -42.15 20.70
C GLN A 10 20.40 -41.55 21.91
N ARG A 11 19.45 -42.33 22.42
CA ARG A 11 18.84 -42.12 23.73
C ARG A 11 19.93 -42.09 24.80
N GLN A 12 20.19 -40.91 25.34
CA GLN A 12 20.74 -40.73 26.68
C GLN A 12 19.81 -39.79 27.47
N ASP A 13 19.28 -40.36 28.56
CA ASP A 13 18.67 -39.79 29.77
C ASP A 13 18.02 -38.36 29.72
N PRO A 14 16.71 -38.19 30.02
CA PRO A 14 16.02 -36.89 29.91
C PRO A 14 16.24 -35.91 31.08
N ALA A 15 17.13 -36.18 32.03
CA ALA A 15 17.27 -35.35 33.22
C ALA A 15 18.32 -34.23 33.03
N VAL A 16 17.83 -33.03 32.67
CA VAL A 16 18.53 -31.72 32.76
C VAL A 16 19.59 -31.46 31.69
N GLN A 17 19.24 -30.67 30.67
CA GLN A 17 20.22 -29.99 29.83
C GLN A 17 20.69 -28.70 30.53
N LYS A 18 21.97 -28.65 30.92
CA LYS A 18 22.64 -27.41 31.32
C LYS A 18 23.23 -26.75 30.08
N ILE A 19 22.69 -25.60 29.69
CA ILE A 19 23.29 -24.75 28.67
C ILE A 19 24.09 -23.67 29.40
N ARG A 20 25.42 -23.66 29.21
CA ARG A 20 26.30 -22.58 29.68
C ARG A 20 26.42 -21.55 28.56
N TYR A 21 26.10 -20.30 28.86
CA TYR A 21 26.40 -19.18 27.97
C TYR A 21 27.65 -18.46 28.48
N HIS A 22 28.65 -18.35 27.61
CA HIS A 22 29.75 -17.41 27.79
C HIS A 22 29.40 -16.15 27.00
N HIS A 23 29.33 -15.02 27.70
CA HIS A 23 29.23 -13.73 27.02
C HIS A 23 30.61 -13.39 26.46
N ALA A 24 30.86 -13.76 25.21
CA ALA A 24 31.93 -13.19 24.41
C ALA A 24 31.26 -12.28 23.38
N HIS A 25 31.67 -11.01 23.34
CA HIS A 25 31.53 -10.26 22.11
C HIS A 25 32.31 -11.01 21.01
N ASP A 26 31.74 -11.00 19.81
CA ASP A 26 32.22 -11.60 18.56
C ASP A 26 31.72 -13.01 18.24
N PHE A 27 30.83 -13.03 17.24
CA PHE A 27 30.44 -14.20 16.47
C PHE A 27 31.60 -14.57 15.53
N GLU A 28 32.34 -15.62 15.86
CA GLU A 28 33.00 -16.47 14.87
C GLU A 28 33.10 -17.89 15.44
N THR A 29 32.50 -18.85 14.74
CA THR A 29 32.57 -20.27 15.08
C THR A 29 33.85 -20.87 14.49
N GLU A 30 34.83 -21.20 15.34
CA GLU A 30 35.89 -22.15 15.01
C GLU A 30 35.92 -23.28 16.05
N VAL A 31 35.80 -24.51 15.59
CA VAL A 31 36.05 -25.74 16.37
C VAL A 31 37.51 -26.13 16.12
N LYS A 32 38.37 -26.04 17.14
CA LYS A 32 39.70 -26.67 17.13
C LYS A 32 39.91 -27.47 18.42
N GLY A 33 40.33 -28.73 18.23
CA GLY A 33 40.66 -29.68 19.28
C GLY A 33 42.07 -29.48 19.84
N ASN A 34 42.26 -30.02 21.05
CA ASN A 34 43.50 -29.98 21.83
C ASN A 34 44.75 -30.42 21.05
N GLY A 35 45.82 -29.65 21.22
CA GLY A 35 47.21 -30.04 20.99
C GLY A 35 48.11 -29.12 21.81
N ASP A 36 48.89 -29.71 22.70
CA ASP A 36 49.94 -29.07 23.51
C ASP A 36 51.06 -28.54 22.61
N ASP A 37 51.71 -27.43 23.01
CA ASP A 37 53.16 -27.23 22.84
C ASP A 37 53.65 -26.00 23.65
N ASP A 38 54.80 -26.21 24.29
CA ASP A 38 55.52 -25.32 25.20
C ASP A 38 56.40 -24.27 24.47
N ASP A 39 56.79 -23.25 25.27
CA ASP A 39 58.04 -22.46 25.26
C ASP A 39 58.21 -21.12 24.50
N ALA A 40 58.61 -20.14 25.34
CA ALA A 40 59.57 -19.03 25.16
C ALA A 40 59.23 -17.79 24.30
N ALA A 41 59.17 -16.60 24.94
CA ALA A 41 60.25 -15.58 24.92
C ALA A 41 59.78 -14.15 25.33
N SER A 42 60.44 -13.64 26.37
CA SER A 42 60.88 -12.26 26.64
C SER A 42 60.17 -11.02 26.04
N GLY A 43 59.70 -10.15 26.94
CA GLY A 43 60.21 -8.77 27.04
C GLY A 43 59.51 -7.68 26.22
N ALA A 44 58.53 -7.00 26.83
CA ALA A 44 58.28 -5.57 26.59
C ALA A 44 57.69 -4.92 27.84
N SER A 45 58.31 -3.82 28.23
CA SER A 45 58.19 -3.06 29.47
C SER A 45 56.91 -2.24 29.60
N ASP A 46 56.37 -2.26 30.82
CA ASP A 46 55.77 -1.17 31.59
C ASP A 46 55.12 -0.01 30.82
N PHE A 47 53.79 -0.06 30.70
CA PHE A 47 52.90 1.10 30.82
C PHE A 47 51.52 0.65 31.35
N HIS A 48 51.47 0.21 32.60
CA HIS A 48 50.21 0.06 33.33
C HIS A 48 50.08 1.19 34.36
N SER A 49 49.52 2.32 33.92
CA SER A 49 48.88 3.26 34.82
C SER A 49 47.60 2.62 35.36
N GLU A 50 47.52 2.54 36.68
CA GLU A 50 46.42 1.99 37.47
C GLU A 50 45.05 2.54 37.04
N MET A 51 44.22 1.68 36.44
CA MET A 51 42.76 1.86 36.42
C MET A 51 42.15 0.93 37.48
N PRO A 52 41.48 1.44 38.52
CA PRO A 52 41.03 0.63 39.65
C PRO A 52 39.66 -0.02 39.40
N TRP A 53 39.48 -0.58 38.20
CA TRP A 53 38.37 -1.49 37.94
C TRP A 53 38.96 -2.88 37.81
N HIS A 54 39.06 -3.58 38.95
CA HIS A 54 39.16 -5.03 38.92
C HIS A 54 38.02 -5.54 38.05
N ILE A 55 38.33 -6.06 36.86
CA ILE A 55 37.44 -6.97 36.14
C ILE A 55 37.50 -8.26 36.96
N GLY A 56 36.81 -8.27 38.10
CA GLY A 56 36.49 -9.50 38.81
C GLY A 56 35.82 -10.41 37.81
N GLY A 57 36.31 -11.65 37.71
CA GLY A 57 35.83 -12.62 36.72
C GLY A 57 34.32 -12.59 36.63
N LEU A 58 33.80 -12.40 35.40
CA LEU A 58 32.37 -12.22 35.17
C LEU A 58 31.60 -13.36 35.89
N PRO A 59 30.63 -13.03 36.76
CA PRO A 59 29.94 -14.04 37.53
C PRO A 59 29.28 -15.04 36.59
N THR A 60 29.53 -16.33 36.81
CA THR A 60 28.88 -17.39 36.04
C THR A 60 27.43 -17.51 36.49
N VAL A 61 26.49 -17.26 35.58
CA VAL A 61 25.06 -17.47 35.82
C VAL A 61 24.66 -18.85 35.31
N ASN A 62 24.03 -19.65 36.16
CA ASN A 62 23.47 -20.95 35.78
C ASN A 62 21.97 -20.83 35.51
N LEU A 63 21.54 -21.01 34.26
CA LEU A 63 20.13 -21.19 33.91
C LEU A 63 19.78 -22.68 33.94
N THR A 64 18.88 -23.08 34.85
CA THR A 64 18.39 -24.47 34.94
C THR A 64 16.98 -24.53 34.37
N ILE A 65 16.80 -25.31 33.29
CA ILE A 65 15.49 -25.51 32.64
C ILE A 65 14.91 -26.85 33.12
N LYS A 66 13.72 -26.82 33.71
CA LYS A 66 12.97 -28.03 34.08
C LYS A 66 12.17 -28.52 32.86
N ALA A 67 12.67 -29.54 32.17
CA ALA A 67 11.93 -30.22 31.11
C ALA A 67 10.97 -31.27 31.69
N GLY A 68 9.86 -31.56 31.00
CA GLY A 68 8.96 -32.68 31.33
C GLY A 68 7.73 -32.34 32.19
N SER A 69 7.64 -31.15 32.77
CA SER A 69 6.44 -30.66 33.46
C SER A 69 5.89 -29.42 32.74
N LYS A 70 4.75 -29.55 32.06
CA LYS A 70 4.02 -28.39 31.51
C LYS A 70 3.33 -27.68 32.67
N GLU A 71 3.94 -26.62 33.19
CA GLU A 71 3.36 -25.84 34.30
C GLU A 71 2.14 -25.03 33.84
N TRP A 72 2.18 -24.49 32.61
CA TRP A 72 1.10 -23.67 32.05
C TRP A 72 0.89 -23.95 30.55
N GLN A 73 -0.35 -23.80 30.08
CA GLN A 73 -0.63 -23.76 28.65
C GLN A 73 -0.34 -22.36 28.13
N VAL A 74 0.60 -22.26 27.20
CA VAL A 74 0.80 -21.04 26.42
C VAL A 74 -0.44 -20.83 25.56
N PRO A 75 -1.13 -19.67 25.66
CA PRO A 75 -2.29 -19.40 24.83
C PRO A 75 -1.91 -19.31 23.35
N ASP A 76 -2.75 -19.83 22.47
CA ASP A 76 -2.55 -19.70 21.01
C ASP A 76 -2.68 -18.23 20.54
N THR A 77 -3.27 -17.38 21.38
CA THR A 77 -3.37 -15.92 21.19
C THR A 77 -2.25 -15.14 21.84
N LEU A 78 -1.14 -15.78 22.25
CA LEU A 78 0.00 -15.06 22.84
C LEU A 78 0.63 -14.08 21.84
N PHE A 79 0.68 -14.45 20.55
CA PHE A 79 1.25 -13.64 19.49
C PHE A 79 0.17 -13.26 18.48
N GLY A 80 0.14 -11.98 18.11
CA GLY A 80 -0.79 -11.44 17.12
C GLY A 80 -0.21 -10.20 16.45
N VAL A 81 -0.98 -9.61 15.55
CA VAL A 81 -0.64 -8.34 14.89
C VAL A 81 -1.59 -7.24 15.32
N PHE A 82 -1.05 -6.03 15.34
CA PHE A 82 -1.79 -4.79 15.53
C PHE A 82 -1.79 -4.02 14.22
N PHE A 83 -2.97 -3.56 13.81
CA PHE A 83 -3.16 -2.77 12.61
C PHE A 83 -3.88 -1.47 12.96
N GLU A 84 -3.30 -0.35 12.55
CA GLU A 84 -3.94 0.95 12.46
C GLU A 84 -3.61 1.60 11.11
N GLU A 85 -4.44 2.52 10.65
CA GLU A 85 -4.14 3.35 9.48
C GLU A 85 -3.12 4.42 9.88
N ILE A 86 -1.84 4.04 9.84
CA ILE A 86 -0.65 4.87 10.08
C ILE A 86 0.33 4.67 8.93
N ASN A 87 1.04 5.71 8.51
CA ASN A 87 2.06 5.63 7.46
C ASN A 87 1.53 5.01 6.15
N HIS A 88 0.26 5.25 5.80
CA HIS A 88 -0.39 4.63 4.64
C HIS A 88 -0.43 3.08 4.73
N ALA A 89 -0.58 2.51 5.93
CA ALA A 89 -0.63 1.07 6.13
C ALA A 89 -1.88 0.41 5.52
N GLY A 90 -3.02 1.11 5.46
CA GLY A 90 -4.23 0.64 4.76
C GLY A 90 -4.31 1.23 3.36
N THR A 91 -4.69 2.50 3.25
CA THR A 91 -4.71 3.24 1.97
C THR A 91 -3.28 3.51 1.49
N GLY A 92 -2.91 2.93 0.35
CA GLY A 92 -1.53 2.92 -0.16
C GLY A 92 -0.66 1.77 0.33
N GLY A 93 -1.19 0.93 1.21
CA GLY A 93 -0.51 -0.22 1.80
C GLY A 93 -1.28 -1.51 1.56
N MET A 94 -1.99 -1.95 2.59
CA MET A 94 -2.72 -3.24 2.61
C MET A 94 -3.89 -3.28 1.63
N ASP A 95 -4.60 -2.15 1.40
CA ASP A 95 -5.58 -2.07 0.32
C ASP A 95 -4.85 -2.04 -1.03
N ALA A 96 -5.25 -2.88 -1.99
CA ALA A 96 -4.64 -2.94 -3.31
C ALA A 96 -5.03 -1.77 -4.24
N GLU A 97 -5.76 -0.77 -3.74
CA GLU A 97 -6.02 0.48 -4.45
C GLU A 97 -4.71 1.21 -4.79
N LEU A 98 -4.51 1.49 -6.06
CA LEU A 98 -3.34 2.23 -6.53
C LEU A 98 -3.61 3.72 -6.63
N VAL A 99 -4.86 4.15 -6.78
CA VAL A 99 -5.24 5.55 -6.96
C VAL A 99 -5.40 6.25 -5.62
N GLN A 100 -4.62 7.30 -5.39
CA GLN A 100 -4.76 8.14 -4.20
C GLN A 100 -5.80 9.25 -4.45
N ASN A 101 -6.60 9.59 -3.43
CA ASN A 101 -7.67 10.59 -3.53
C ASN A 101 -8.63 10.29 -4.70
N ARG A 102 -9.11 9.04 -4.75
CA ARG A 102 -9.90 8.50 -5.85
C ARG A 102 -11.28 9.16 -6.05
N GLY A 103 -11.86 9.69 -4.97
CA GLY A 103 -13.15 10.39 -4.98
C GLY A 103 -13.03 11.92 -4.83
N PHE A 104 -11.82 12.48 -4.87
CA PHE A 104 -11.58 13.94 -4.75
C PHE A 104 -12.03 14.59 -3.42
N GLU A 105 -12.35 13.79 -2.41
CA GLU A 105 -12.87 14.28 -1.12
C GLU A 105 -11.79 14.77 -0.14
N ALA A 106 -10.50 14.52 -0.43
CA ALA A 106 -9.41 14.75 0.52
C ALA A 106 -9.27 16.20 1.02
N GLY A 107 -9.70 17.20 0.22
CA GLY A 107 -9.72 18.61 0.62
C GLY A 107 -11.01 19.08 1.29
N GLY A 108 -12.01 18.20 1.40
CA GLY A 108 -13.35 18.49 1.88
C GLY A 108 -14.21 19.26 0.87
N HIS A 109 -15.43 19.63 1.29
CA HIS A 109 -16.49 20.10 0.38
C HIS A 109 -16.50 21.63 0.13
N ARG A 110 -15.42 22.35 0.47
CA ARG A 110 -15.32 23.79 0.16
C ARG A 110 -14.67 23.97 -1.21
N MET A 111 -15.35 24.70 -2.10
CA MET A 111 -14.92 24.83 -3.49
C MET A 111 -14.11 26.12 -3.75
N PRO A 112 -13.06 26.07 -4.61
CA PRO A 112 -12.46 24.85 -5.14
C PRO A 112 -11.73 24.06 -4.02
N THR A 113 -11.73 22.74 -4.14
CA THR A 113 -11.01 21.85 -3.22
C THR A 113 -9.77 21.27 -3.89
N THR A 114 -8.90 20.61 -3.11
CA THR A 114 -7.69 19.99 -3.67
C THR A 114 -8.03 18.74 -4.45
N ILE A 115 -7.38 18.57 -5.60
CA ILE A 115 -7.33 17.31 -6.33
C ILE A 115 -6.00 16.59 -6.09
N ASP A 116 -5.12 17.06 -5.21
CA ASP A 116 -3.83 16.40 -4.97
C ASP A 116 -4.01 14.90 -4.64
N PRO A 117 -3.23 13.98 -5.24
CA PRO A 117 -2.05 14.19 -6.10
C PRO A 117 -2.34 14.17 -7.61
N TRP A 118 -3.56 14.47 -8.04
CA TRP A 118 -3.91 14.49 -9.45
C TRP A 118 -3.27 15.70 -10.17
N TYR A 119 -2.68 15.46 -11.35
CA TYR A 119 -2.04 16.49 -12.17
C TYR A 119 -2.63 16.57 -13.59
N PRO A 120 -2.80 17.77 -14.16
CA PRO A 120 -3.16 17.94 -15.57
C PRO A 120 -2.17 17.24 -16.52
N VAL A 121 -2.70 16.64 -17.58
CA VAL A 121 -1.96 16.08 -18.72
C VAL A 121 -2.32 16.90 -19.95
N GLY A 122 -1.31 17.43 -20.65
CA GLY A 122 -1.47 18.34 -21.79
C GLY A 122 -0.74 19.67 -21.57
N GLN A 123 -0.85 20.59 -22.53
CA GLN A 123 -0.33 21.95 -22.36
C GLN A 123 -1.29 22.79 -21.51
N PHE A 124 -0.76 23.80 -20.83
CA PHE A 124 -1.55 24.65 -19.94
C PHE A 124 -2.73 25.35 -20.62
N GLU A 125 -2.60 25.71 -21.91
CA GLU A 125 -3.65 26.37 -22.68
C GLU A 125 -4.76 25.43 -23.16
N ASP A 126 -4.52 24.12 -23.09
CA ASP A 126 -5.43 23.10 -23.63
C ASP A 126 -6.37 22.50 -22.60
N ILE A 127 -6.19 22.84 -21.32
CA ILE A 127 -6.94 22.23 -20.23
C ILE A 127 -7.27 23.24 -19.14
N ALA A 128 -8.52 23.20 -18.69
CA ALA A 128 -8.91 23.78 -17.40
C ALA A 128 -9.46 22.67 -16.49
N VAL A 129 -8.94 22.59 -15.28
CA VAL A 129 -9.35 21.60 -14.26
C VAL A 129 -9.93 22.33 -13.07
N GLN A 130 -11.12 21.93 -12.63
CA GLN A 130 -11.85 22.51 -11.51
C GLN A 130 -12.59 21.43 -10.74
N THR A 131 -12.87 21.66 -9.46
CA THR A 131 -13.75 20.80 -8.67
C THR A 131 -15.12 21.44 -8.53
N ASP A 132 -16.19 20.63 -8.56
CA ASP A 132 -17.54 21.06 -8.22
C ASP A 132 -18.28 20.01 -7.38
N LEU A 133 -19.46 20.36 -6.85
CA LEU A 133 -20.29 19.48 -6.04
C LEU A 133 -21.36 18.80 -6.90
N SER A 134 -20.95 18.10 -7.95
CA SER A 134 -21.87 17.56 -8.96
C SER A 134 -21.86 16.04 -9.08
N SER A 135 -21.13 15.33 -8.22
CA SER A 135 -21.14 13.87 -8.15
C SER A 135 -22.56 13.30 -7.98
N CYS A 136 -22.77 12.07 -8.47
CA CYS A 136 -23.98 11.31 -8.19
C CYS A 136 -24.01 10.71 -6.78
N PHE A 137 -22.89 10.71 -6.05
CA PHE A 137 -22.79 10.17 -4.71
C PHE A 137 -23.13 11.23 -3.66
N LYS A 138 -24.15 10.97 -2.86
CA LYS A 138 -24.62 11.94 -1.86
C LYS A 138 -23.57 12.22 -0.78
N GLU A 139 -22.89 11.17 -0.33
CA GLU A 139 -21.90 11.26 0.75
C GLU A 139 -20.48 11.60 0.22
N ASN A 140 -20.27 11.52 -1.10
CA ASN A 140 -19.06 11.92 -1.81
C ASN A 140 -19.44 12.91 -2.93
N PRO A 141 -19.78 14.17 -2.60
CA PRO A 141 -20.37 15.09 -3.57
C PRO A 141 -19.38 15.68 -4.57
N VAL A 142 -18.07 15.54 -4.33
CA VAL A 142 -17.03 16.20 -5.14
C VAL A 142 -16.79 15.44 -6.43
N ALA A 143 -16.73 16.18 -7.54
CA ALA A 143 -16.26 15.66 -8.81
C ALA A 143 -15.21 16.60 -9.38
N VAL A 144 -14.30 16.06 -10.21
CA VAL A 144 -13.38 16.89 -10.99
C VAL A 144 -13.99 17.14 -12.37
N LYS A 145 -14.15 18.42 -12.72
CA LYS A 145 -14.53 18.90 -14.04
C LYS A 145 -13.28 19.24 -14.85
N ILE A 146 -13.22 18.72 -16.06
CA ILE A 146 -12.12 18.92 -17.00
C ILE A 146 -12.68 19.49 -18.30
N ASP A 147 -12.25 20.70 -18.65
CA ASP A 147 -12.53 21.32 -19.93
C ASP A 147 -11.32 21.12 -20.85
N VAL A 148 -11.46 20.30 -21.88
CA VAL A 148 -10.45 20.15 -22.95
C VAL A 148 -10.69 21.25 -23.99
N LEU A 149 -9.69 22.08 -24.22
CA LEU A 149 -9.79 23.34 -24.97
C LEU A 149 -9.13 23.27 -26.35
N CYS A 150 -8.19 22.34 -26.57
CA CYS A 150 -7.61 22.07 -27.87
C CYS A 150 -8.60 21.42 -28.83
N GLY A 151 -8.31 21.48 -30.13
CA GLY A 151 -9.15 20.88 -31.18
C GLY A 151 -10.40 21.71 -31.52
N ARG A 152 -11.32 21.10 -32.26
CA ARG A 152 -12.62 21.68 -32.65
C ARG A 152 -13.74 20.70 -32.31
N ALA A 153 -14.68 21.13 -31.48
CA ALA A 153 -15.84 20.34 -31.13
C ALA A 153 -16.72 20.05 -32.36
N SER A 154 -17.17 18.81 -32.49
CA SER A 154 -18.27 18.39 -33.37
C SER A 154 -19.35 17.72 -32.51
N SER A 155 -20.61 17.80 -32.89
CA SER A 155 -21.68 17.03 -32.23
C SER A 155 -21.63 15.53 -32.56
N SER A 156 -20.96 15.13 -33.65
CA SER A 156 -20.87 13.74 -34.13
C SER A 156 -19.59 13.01 -33.73
N GLY A 157 -18.70 13.61 -32.93
CA GLY A 157 -17.39 13.04 -32.58
C GLY A 157 -16.30 13.19 -33.65
N GLU A 158 -16.65 13.52 -34.91
CA GLU A 158 -15.71 13.80 -36.01
C GLU A 158 -15.19 15.26 -35.99
N GLY A 159 -14.83 15.74 -34.80
CA GLY A 159 -14.20 17.05 -34.62
C GLY A 159 -12.72 17.03 -35.02
N ILE A 160 -12.08 18.20 -35.04
CA ILE A 160 -10.61 18.24 -35.07
C ILE A 160 -10.13 17.78 -33.70
N LEU A 161 -9.41 16.67 -33.67
CA LEU A 161 -8.83 16.11 -32.46
C LEU A 161 -7.64 16.94 -31.97
N CYS A 162 -7.42 16.93 -30.66
CA CYS A 162 -6.17 17.35 -30.07
C CYS A 162 -5.04 16.43 -30.58
N PRO A 163 -3.87 16.98 -30.93
CA PRO A 163 -2.77 16.17 -31.46
C PRO A 163 -2.18 15.18 -30.43
N TYR A 164 -2.43 15.41 -29.14
CA TYR A 164 -2.07 14.56 -28.01
C TYR A 164 -3.26 14.37 -27.07
N GLY A 165 -3.16 13.38 -26.17
CA GLY A 165 -4.15 13.18 -25.11
C GLY A 165 -4.08 14.30 -24.07
N VAL A 166 -5.24 14.85 -23.71
CA VAL A 166 -5.41 15.86 -22.66
C VAL A 166 -6.35 15.32 -21.57
N GLY A 167 -6.03 15.56 -20.31
CA GLY A 167 -6.80 15.07 -19.18
C GLY A 167 -6.08 15.20 -17.85
N ILE A 168 -6.15 14.18 -16.99
CA ILE A 168 -5.47 14.18 -15.68
C ILE A 168 -4.74 12.86 -15.44
N SER A 169 -3.77 12.87 -14.52
CA SER A 169 -3.01 11.70 -14.10
C SER A 169 -2.90 11.63 -12.58
N ASN A 170 -2.77 10.41 -12.05
CA ASN A 170 -2.57 10.13 -10.64
C ASN A 170 -1.32 9.26 -10.47
N PRO A 171 -0.30 9.70 -9.70
CA PRO A 171 0.91 8.92 -9.45
C PRO A 171 0.70 7.81 -8.43
N GLY A 172 -0.49 7.70 -7.82
CA GLY A 172 -0.75 6.82 -6.71
C GLY A 172 0.03 7.22 -5.47
N PHE A 173 0.37 6.24 -4.64
CA PHE A 173 1.09 6.43 -3.39
C PHE A 173 2.60 6.39 -3.64
N TRP A 174 3.17 7.56 -3.99
CA TRP A 174 4.59 7.73 -4.34
C TRP A 174 5.08 6.90 -5.54
N GLY A 175 4.19 6.66 -6.50
CA GLY A 175 4.43 5.82 -7.68
C GLY A 175 3.57 4.56 -7.67
N MET A 176 3.08 4.16 -8.85
CA MET A 176 2.39 2.90 -9.05
C MET A 176 3.39 1.84 -9.50
N ASN A 177 3.49 0.73 -8.77
CA ASN A 177 4.29 -0.41 -9.19
C ASN A 177 3.57 -1.17 -10.33
N VAL A 178 3.87 -0.78 -11.56
CA VAL A 178 3.39 -1.43 -12.78
C VAL A 178 4.27 -2.64 -13.08
N VAL A 179 3.64 -3.78 -13.33
CA VAL A 179 4.32 -5.05 -13.59
C VAL A 179 3.81 -5.62 -14.91
N GLU A 180 4.73 -5.87 -15.84
CA GLU A 180 4.45 -6.43 -17.16
C GLU A 180 3.66 -7.75 -17.04
N GLY A 181 2.65 -7.92 -17.90
CA GLY A 181 1.76 -9.07 -17.94
C GLY A 181 0.63 -9.04 -16.91
N ASN A 182 0.67 -8.15 -15.91
CA ASN A 182 -0.44 -8.01 -14.97
C ASN A 182 -1.62 -7.28 -15.62
N ILE A 183 -2.83 -7.72 -15.27
CA ILE A 183 -4.08 -7.06 -15.60
C ILE A 183 -4.50 -6.20 -14.41
N TYR A 184 -4.86 -4.95 -14.69
CA TYR A 184 -5.40 -4.00 -13.72
C TYR A 184 -6.86 -3.71 -14.06
N LYS A 185 -7.73 -3.75 -13.05
CA LYS A 185 -9.16 -3.45 -13.15
C LYS A 185 -9.36 -2.00 -12.76
N ALA A 186 -9.80 -1.19 -13.71
CA ALA A 186 -10.13 0.20 -13.49
C ALA A 186 -11.65 0.38 -13.39
N VAL A 187 -12.06 1.22 -12.46
CA VAL A 187 -13.45 1.67 -12.30
C VAL A 187 -13.47 3.18 -12.30
N LEU A 188 -14.34 3.81 -13.09
CA LEU A 188 -14.49 5.26 -13.13
C LEU A 188 -15.97 5.60 -13.26
N TRP A 189 -16.39 6.66 -12.59
CA TRP A 189 -17.65 7.31 -12.88
C TRP A 189 -17.39 8.51 -13.78
N VAL A 190 -18.12 8.57 -14.90
CA VAL A 190 -17.91 9.59 -15.92
C VAL A 190 -19.22 10.22 -16.34
N ARG A 191 -19.19 11.54 -16.51
CA ARG A 191 -20.23 12.34 -17.17
C ARG A 191 -19.55 13.25 -18.20
N ALA A 192 -20.18 13.54 -19.33
CA ALA A 192 -19.62 14.40 -20.37
C ALA A 192 -20.66 15.34 -20.99
N SER A 193 -20.21 16.42 -21.61
CA SER A 193 -21.09 17.35 -22.31
C SER A 193 -21.59 16.85 -23.68
N GLY A 194 -21.22 15.63 -24.06
CA GLY A 194 -21.55 14.97 -25.32
C GLY A 194 -20.68 13.74 -25.52
N SER A 195 -20.84 13.06 -26.65
CA SER A 195 -20.05 11.88 -27.01
C SER A 195 -18.54 12.14 -26.92
N LEU A 196 -17.83 11.14 -26.39
CA LEU A 196 -16.41 11.24 -26.01
C LEU A 196 -15.73 9.88 -26.08
N VAL A 197 -14.54 9.81 -26.68
CA VAL A 197 -13.64 8.66 -26.53
C VAL A 197 -12.57 9.01 -25.52
N MET A 198 -12.35 8.13 -24.55
CA MET A 198 -11.36 8.29 -23.49
C MET A 198 -10.33 7.17 -23.53
N THR A 199 -9.12 7.49 -23.12
CA THR A 199 -7.98 6.58 -23.01
C THR A 199 -7.52 6.53 -21.58
N LEU A 200 -7.48 5.34 -21.01
CA LEU A 200 -6.77 5.04 -19.77
C LEU A 200 -5.41 4.48 -20.12
N SER A 201 -4.37 4.94 -19.44
CA SER A 201 -3.01 4.47 -19.67
C SER A 201 -2.21 4.37 -18.39
N LEU A 202 -1.37 3.34 -18.31
CA LEU A 202 -0.25 3.28 -17.39
C LEU A 202 0.96 3.89 -18.08
N THR A 203 1.57 4.88 -17.45
CA THR A 203 2.71 5.61 -18.03
C THR A 203 3.82 5.78 -17.00
N SER A 204 5.03 6.11 -17.45
CA SER A 204 6.08 6.61 -16.57
C SER A 204 5.62 7.86 -15.83
N PHE A 205 6.26 8.20 -14.72
CA PHE A 205 5.91 9.38 -13.92
C PHE A 205 5.81 10.68 -14.75
N ASP A 206 6.70 10.87 -15.74
CA ASP A 206 6.73 12.02 -16.64
C ASP A 206 5.79 11.88 -17.86
N GLY A 207 5.19 10.70 -18.06
CA GLY A 207 4.32 10.39 -19.20
C GLY A 207 5.04 10.06 -20.51
N SER A 208 6.38 9.97 -20.52
CA SER A 208 7.16 9.74 -21.74
C SER A 208 7.08 8.30 -22.26
N VAL A 209 6.85 7.32 -21.37
CA VAL A 209 6.71 5.90 -21.71
C VAL A 209 5.30 5.43 -21.38
N ASN A 210 4.68 4.70 -22.30
CA ASN A 210 3.39 4.05 -22.10
C ASN A 210 3.60 2.55 -21.87
N TYR A 211 3.12 2.05 -20.74
CA TYR A 211 3.22 0.64 -20.33
C TYR A 211 1.92 -0.12 -20.53
N GLY A 212 0.93 0.43 -21.25
CA GLY A 212 -0.37 -0.18 -21.45
C GLY A 212 -1.47 0.87 -21.52
N TYR A 213 -2.43 0.68 -22.41
CA TYR A 213 -3.59 1.55 -22.54
C TYR A 213 -4.84 0.77 -22.93
N THR A 214 -6.00 1.35 -22.63
CA THR A 214 -7.30 0.88 -23.09
C THR A 214 -8.19 2.08 -23.39
N ASN A 215 -9.12 1.91 -24.32
CA ASN A 215 -10.04 2.95 -24.73
C ASN A 215 -11.46 2.56 -24.39
N PHE A 216 -12.28 3.53 -24.00
CA PHE A 216 -13.72 3.37 -23.92
C PHE A 216 -14.44 4.61 -24.46
N SER A 217 -15.69 4.44 -24.84
CA SER A 217 -16.49 5.49 -25.46
C SER A 217 -17.77 5.77 -24.66
N ILE A 218 -18.10 7.05 -24.56
CA ILE A 218 -19.36 7.56 -24.04
C ILE A 218 -20.21 7.95 -25.24
N GLY A 219 -21.37 7.31 -25.39
CA GLY A 219 -22.34 7.66 -26.42
C GLY A 219 -23.09 8.96 -26.10
N GLU A 220 -23.66 9.61 -27.11
CA GLU A 220 -24.37 10.90 -26.96
C GLU A 220 -25.52 10.81 -25.94
N GLU A 221 -26.31 9.74 -25.98
CA GLU A 221 -27.46 9.53 -25.09
C GLU A 221 -27.06 9.36 -23.61
N SER A 222 -25.87 8.82 -23.37
CA SER A 222 -25.34 8.55 -22.02
C SER A 222 -24.51 9.70 -21.45
N ALA A 223 -24.04 10.62 -22.30
CA ALA A 223 -23.04 11.61 -21.90
C ALA A 223 -23.54 12.52 -20.76
N SER A 224 -24.78 12.98 -20.82
CA SER A 224 -25.30 13.98 -19.86
C SER A 224 -25.55 13.45 -18.44
N SER A 225 -25.45 12.13 -18.20
CA SER A 225 -25.62 11.53 -16.87
C SER A 225 -24.40 10.73 -16.44
N TRP A 226 -24.22 10.59 -15.13
CA TRP A 226 -23.15 9.78 -14.56
C TRP A 226 -23.32 8.30 -14.92
N HIS A 227 -22.25 7.70 -15.40
CA HIS A 227 -22.19 6.28 -15.73
C HIS A 227 -20.91 5.66 -15.17
N LYS A 228 -21.06 4.45 -14.62
CA LYS A 228 -19.93 3.61 -14.21
C LYS A 228 -19.32 2.93 -15.43
N TYR A 229 -18.01 3.02 -15.56
CA TYR A 229 -17.21 2.28 -16.53
C TYR A 229 -16.27 1.35 -15.79
N GLU A 230 -16.25 0.09 -16.22
CA GLU A 230 -15.34 -0.94 -15.72
C GLU A 230 -14.52 -1.42 -16.91
N VAL A 231 -13.20 -1.24 -16.84
CA VAL A 231 -12.29 -1.59 -17.93
C VAL A 231 -11.08 -2.34 -17.39
N GLU A 232 -10.59 -3.29 -18.17
CA GLU A 232 -9.34 -3.98 -17.89
C GLU A 232 -8.20 -3.38 -18.70
N LEU A 233 -7.04 -3.31 -18.07
CA LEU A 233 -5.83 -2.73 -18.61
C LEU A 233 -4.68 -3.72 -18.40
N GLU A 234 -4.13 -4.23 -19.49
CA GLU A 234 -2.95 -5.10 -19.46
C GLU A 234 -1.68 -4.24 -19.50
N ALA A 235 -0.74 -4.49 -18.58
CA ALA A 235 0.56 -3.86 -18.60
C ALA A 235 1.50 -4.58 -19.59
N LEU A 236 2.03 -3.83 -20.55
CA LEU A 236 2.98 -4.24 -21.58
C LEU A 236 4.44 -3.95 -21.20
N GLY A 237 4.68 -3.45 -19.99
CA GLY A 237 6.00 -3.19 -19.44
C GLY A 237 5.93 -2.97 -17.92
N SER A 238 7.09 -2.86 -17.27
CA SER A 238 7.18 -2.67 -15.81
C SER A 238 7.79 -1.33 -15.44
N ASP A 239 7.28 -0.69 -14.40
CA ASP A 239 7.82 0.54 -13.82
C ASP A 239 7.43 0.62 -12.33
N PRO A 240 8.39 0.68 -11.40
CA PRO A 240 8.07 0.83 -9.97
C PRO A 240 7.51 2.21 -9.60
N ASN A 241 7.60 3.19 -10.50
CA ASN A 241 7.19 4.58 -10.29
C ASN A 241 6.25 5.07 -11.42
N GLY A 242 5.38 4.19 -11.90
CA GLY A 242 4.39 4.53 -12.91
C GLY A 242 3.27 5.43 -12.38
N ARG A 243 2.36 5.83 -13.28
CA ARG A 243 1.15 6.59 -12.96
C ARG A 243 -0.01 6.16 -13.87
N LEU A 244 -1.23 6.35 -13.38
CA LEU A 244 -2.45 6.27 -14.20
C LEU A 244 -2.68 7.62 -14.88
N ALA A 245 -2.99 7.62 -16.18
CA ALA A 245 -3.46 8.79 -16.89
C ALA A 245 -4.79 8.51 -17.58
N VAL A 246 -5.74 9.45 -17.41
CA VAL A 246 -7.08 9.44 -18.00
C VAL A 246 -7.16 10.63 -18.95
N THR A 247 -7.21 10.37 -20.25
CA THR A 247 -7.09 11.40 -21.29
C THR A 247 -8.12 11.25 -22.40
N THR A 248 -8.28 12.30 -23.20
CA THR A 248 -9.03 12.29 -24.45
C THR A 248 -8.35 13.18 -25.47
N GLN A 249 -8.64 12.95 -26.75
CA GLN A 249 -8.27 13.86 -27.83
C GLN A 249 -9.45 14.74 -28.29
N HIS A 250 -10.65 14.57 -27.72
CA HIS A 250 -11.81 15.32 -28.18
C HIS A 250 -11.94 16.63 -27.39
N LYS A 251 -12.22 17.74 -28.09
CA LYS A 251 -12.61 19.01 -27.45
C LYS A 251 -13.95 18.86 -26.73
N ARG A 252 -13.92 18.55 -25.43
CA ARG A 252 -15.10 18.26 -24.61
C ARG A 252 -14.90 18.68 -23.17
N THR A 253 -16.01 18.98 -22.51
CA THR A 253 -16.07 19.02 -21.05
C THR A 253 -16.50 17.65 -20.54
N PHE A 254 -15.79 17.12 -19.56
CA PHE A 254 -16.17 15.91 -18.86
C PHE A 254 -15.90 16.02 -17.37
N TRP A 255 -16.53 15.13 -16.60
CA TRP A 255 -16.38 15.01 -15.16
C TRP A 255 -15.95 13.59 -14.83
N LEU A 256 -15.06 13.47 -13.85
CA LEU A 256 -14.65 12.20 -13.26
C LEU A 256 -14.99 12.20 -11.77
N ASP A 257 -15.37 11.03 -11.29
CA ASP A 257 -15.48 10.72 -9.86
C ASP A 257 -15.21 9.22 -9.63
N GLN A 258 -14.87 8.87 -8.39
CA GLN A 258 -14.65 7.50 -7.91
C GLN A 258 -13.79 6.68 -8.89
N VAL A 259 -12.55 7.14 -9.09
CA VAL A 259 -11.57 6.53 -10.01
C VAL A 259 -10.70 5.53 -9.26
N SER A 260 -10.89 4.24 -9.49
CA SER A 260 -10.13 3.16 -8.86
C SER A 260 -9.28 2.42 -9.88
N LEU A 261 -8.10 1.94 -9.46
CA LEU A 261 -7.28 1.01 -10.22
C LEU A 261 -6.70 -0.03 -9.26
N LYS A 262 -7.11 -1.30 -9.41
CA LYS A 262 -6.58 -2.41 -8.61
C LYS A 262 -5.96 -3.49 -9.50
N PRO A 263 -4.86 -4.14 -9.09
CA PRO A 263 -4.43 -5.39 -9.71
C PRO A 263 -5.57 -6.42 -9.70
N SER A 264 -5.74 -7.17 -10.79
CA SER A 264 -6.74 -8.23 -10.86
C SER A 264 -6.42 -9.39 -9.91
N GLU A 265 -5.13 -9.69 -9.73
CA GLU A 265 -4.64 -10.60 -8.69
C GLU A 265 -4.42 -9.84 -7.36
N THR A 266 -5.27 -10.15 -6.39
CA THR A 266 -5.13 -9.68 -5.00
C THR A 266 -5.03 -10.88 -4.06
N PHE A 267 -4.60 -10.68 -2.81
CA PHE A 267 -4.55 -11.75 -1.82
C PHE A 267 -5.89 -12.49 -1.73
N LYS A 268 -5.91 -13.76 -2.15
CA LYS A 268 -7.11 -14.62 -2.19
C LYS A 268 -8.32 -14.02 -2.94
N GLY A 269 -8.12 -13.00 -3.78
CA GLY A 269 -9.22 -12.27 -4.43
C GLY A 269 -9.99 -11.30 -3.50
N HIS A 270 -9.44 -10.93 -2.34
CA HIS A 270 -10.11 -10.09 -1.34
C HIS A 270 -9.75 -8.60 -1.42
N GLY A 271 -9.13 -8.13 -2.50
CA GLY A 271 -8.82 -6.70 -2.66
C GLY A 271 -7.60 -6.22 -1.88
N LEU A 272 -6.89 -7.11 -1.17
CA LEU A 272 -5.67 -6.76 -0.44
C LEU A 272 -4.42 -6.95 -1.28
N ARG A 273 -3.42 -6.10 -1.04
CA ARG A 273 -2.11 -6.17 -1.69
C ARG A 273 -1.42 -7.51 -1.37
N LYS A 274 -1.21 -8.31 -2.41
CA LYS A 274 -0.90 -9.74 -2.31
C LYS A 274 0.32 -10.02 -1.44
N GLU A 275 1.43 -9.37 -1.75
CA GLU A 275 2.71 -9.56 -1.08
C GLU A 275 2.67 -9.14 0.40
N LEU A 276 1.99 -8.04 0.72
CA LEU A 276 1.91 -7.56 2.11
C LEU A 276 1.04 -8.48 2.97
N ALA A 277 -0.11 -8.89 2.43
CA ALA A 277 -1.00 -9.82 3.12
C ALA A 277 -0.34 -11.21 3.31
N GLU A 278 0.43 -11.69 2.32
CA GLU A 278 1.22 -12.92 2.44
C GLU A 278 2.29 -12.82 3.54
N MET A 279 2.99 -11.68 3.64
CA MET A 279 3.96 -11.44 4.71
C MET A 279 3.30 -11.45 6.09
N VAL A 280 2.15 -10.80 6.25
CA VAL A 280 1.38 -10.81 7.51
C VAL A 280 0.89 -12.23 7.83
N ALA A 281 0.38 -12.96 6.85
CA ALA A 281 -0.06 -14.34 7.03
C ALA A 281 1.10 -15.28 7.43
N ALA A 282 2.31 -15.04 6.90
CA ALA A 282 3.50 -15.80 7.24
C ALA A 282 3.93 -15.66 8.71
N LEU A 283 3.55 -14.57 9.39
CA LEU A 283 3.73 -14.40 10.84
C LEU A 283 2.88 -15.37 11.66
N LYS A 284 1.87 -16.01 11.06
CA LYS A 284 0.89 -16.89 11.72
C LYS A 284 0.30 -16.27 12.99
N PRO A 285 -0.26 -15.05 12.91
CA PRO A 285 -0.81 -14.38 14.09
C PRO A 285 -2.02 -15.14 14.64
N GLY A 286 -2.11 -15.28 15.95
CA GLY A 286 -3.27 -15.85 16.63
C GLY A 286 -4.46 -14.88 16.70
N PHE A 287 -4.22 -13.58 16.51
CA PHE A 287 -5.25 -12.54 16.42
C PHE A 287 -4.77 -11.32 15.62
N ILE A 288 -5.73 -10.51 15.17
CA ILE A 288 -5.49 -9.17 14.63
C ILE A 288 -6.28 -8.16 15.46
N ARG A 289 -5.60 -7.16 16.03
CA ARG A 289 -6.23 -5.99 16.66
C ARG A 289 -6.36 -4.88 15.61
N PHE A 290 -7.59 -4.52 15.26
CA PHE A 290 -7.93 -3.46 14.31
C PHE A 290 -9.17 -2.68 14.82
N PRO A 291 -9.54 -1.53 14.23
CA PRO A 291 -8.80 -0.68 13.30
C PRO A 291 -7.94 0.31 14.10
N GLY A 292 -7.11 -0.23 14.99
CA GLY A 292 -6.84 0.27 16.34
C GLY A 292 -5.96 1.51 16.43
N GLY A 293 -5.35 1.70 17.60
CA GLY A 293 -4.49 2.86 17.85
C GLY A 293 -5.28 4.16 17.85
N CYS A 294 -4.60 5.25 17.54
CA CYS A 294 -5.19 6.58 17.57
C CYS A 294 -6.10 6.84 16.36
N TYR A 295 -6.07 5.98 15.33
CA TYR A 295 -7.00 6.04 14.20
C TYR A 295 -8.47 5.88 14.62
N VAL A 296 -8.74 4.98 15.58
CA VAL A 296 -10.11 4.80 16.13
C VAL A 296 -10.63 6.06 16.79
N GLU A 297 -9.73 6.77 17.48
CA GLU A 297 -10.08 7.91 18.34
C GLU A 297 -10.24 9.20 17.53
N GLY A 298 -9.33 9.41 16.57
CA GLY A 298 -9.14 10.70 15.91
C GLY A 298 -8.59 11.76 16.87
N ASN A 299 -8.07 12.87 16.33
CA ASN A 299 -7.69 14.03 17.15
C ASN A 299 -8.90 14.92 17.54
N ARG A 300 -10.07 14.68 16.93
CA ARG A 300 -11.38 15.27 17.22
C ARG A 300 -12.45 14.22 16.95
N LEU A 301 -13.63 14.34 17.57
CA LEU A 301 -14.75 13.41 17.33
C LEU A 301 -15.20 13.33 15.86
N ALA A 302 -15.01 14.40 15.09
CA ALA A 302 -15.28 14.42 13.66
C ALA A 302 -14.27 13.60 12.83
N ASN A 303 -13.10 13.31 13.39
CA ASN A 303 -12.01 12.56 12.77
C ASN A 303 -11.90 11.11 13.27
N ALA A 304 -12.84 10.67 14.11
CA ALA A 304 -12.86 9.30 14.64
C ALA A 304 -13.38 8.33 13.57
N PHE A 305 -12.76 7.15 13.44
CA PHE A 305 -13.23 6.09 12.54
C PHE A 305 -14.68 5.69 12.85
N ARG A 306 -15.54 5.69 11.82
CA ARG A 306 -16.94 5.31 11.92
C ARG A 306 -17.20 4.02 11.14
N TRP A 307 -17.17 2.89 11.84
CA TRP A 307 -17.30 1.57 11.18
C TRP A 307 -18.52 1.45 10.27
N LYS A 308 -19.66 2.09 10.61
CA LYS A 308 -20.88 2.07 9.79
C LYS A 308 -20.68 2.75 8.43
N SER A 309 -19.84 3.79 8.37
CA SER A 309 -19.48 4.51 7.14
C SER A 309 -18.46 3.75 6.29
N SER A 310 -17.86 2.69 6.83
CA SER A 310 -16.91 1.81 6.12
C SER A 310 -17.55 0.54 5.55
N VAL A 311 -18.89 0.46 5.55
CA VAL A 311 -19.64 -0.71 5.09
C VAL A 311 -20.48 -0.35 3.87
N GLY A 312 -20.58 -1.28 2.92
CA GLY A 312 -21.31 -1.10 1.66
C GLY A 312 -20.39 -0.84 0.47
N PRO A 313 -20.94 -0.43 -0.69
CA PRO A 313 -20.17 -0.05 -1.87
C PRO A 313 -19.12 0.99 -1.51
N TRP A 314 -17.90 0.83 -2.03
CA TRP A 314 -16.78 1.70 -1.65
C TRP A 314 -16.94 3.12 -2.17
N GLU A 315 -17.61 3.27 -3.30
CA GLU A 315 -17.94 4.55 -3.95
C GLU A 315 -18.92 5.41 -3.14
N GLU A 316 -19.63 4.81 -2.19
CA GLU A 316 -20.58 5.49 -1.28
C GLU A 316 -19.98 5.78 0.11
N ARG A 317 -18.76 5.31 0.38
CA ARG A 317 -18.10 5.54 1.67
C ARG A 317 -17.54 6.96 1.68
N PRO A 318 -17.90 7.81 2.66
CA PRO A 318 -17.44 9.21 2.70
C PRO A 318 -15.95 9.35 3.04
N GLY A 319 -15.29 8.29 3.49
CA GLY A 319 -13.98 8.37 4.12
C GLY A 319 -13.97 9.31 5.33
N HIS A 320 -12.77 9.69 5.75
CA HIS A 320 -12.55 10.81 6.67
C HIS A 320 -11.08 11.23 6.73
N TYR A 321 -10.85 12.45 7.23
CA TYR A 321 -9.51 12.92 7.53
C TYR A 321 -8.97 12.23 8.79
N ASN A 322 -7.90 11.44 8.63
CA ASN A 322 -7.13 10.85 9.71
C ASN A 322 -6.30 11.95 10.40
N GLY A 323 -6.92 12.64 11.34
CA GLY A 323 -6.34 13.84 11.95
C GLY A 323 -5.11 13.58 12.84
N VAL A 324 -4.86 12.33 13.22
CA VAL A 324 -3.67 11.97 14.02
C VAL A 324 -2.45 11.78 13.11
N TRP A 325 -2.64 11.11 11.97
CA TRP A 325 -1.55 10.77 11.06
C TRP A 325 -1.44 11.67 9.82
N GLY A 326 -2.38 12.59 9.64
CA GLY A 326 -2.23 13.74 8.74
C GLY A 326 -2.57 13.51 7.27
N TYR A 327 -3.44 12.53 6.97
CA TYR A 327 -3.87 12.24 5.60
C TYR A 327 -5.34 11.83 5.53
N TRP A 328 -5.88 11.81 4.31
CA TRP A 328 -7.24 11.34 4.06
C TRP A 328 -7.27 9.81 3.94
N SER A 329 -8.25 9.17 4.61
CA SER A 329 -8.56 7.77 4.42
C SER A 329 -9.90 7.64 3.69
N ASP A 330 -9.91 6.91 2.57
CA ASP A 330 -11.14 6.62 1.82
C ASP A 330 -12.02 5.55 2.50
N ASP A 331 -11.55 4.97 3.62
CA ASP A 331 -12.20 3.84 4.32
C ASP A 331 -12.55 2.66 3.38
N GLY A 332 -11.76 2.50 2.31
CA GLY A 332 -11.85 1.38 1.37
C GLY A 332 -11.52 0.04 2.03
N LEU A 333 -10.52 0.04 2.92
CA LEU A 333 -10.27 -1.06 3.87
C LEU A 333 -11.17 -0.87 5.09
N GLY A 334 -12.43 -1.27 4.95
CA GLY A 334 -13.48 -1.13 5.97
C GLY A 334 -13.69 -2.40 6.79
N LEU A 335 -14.74 -2.38 7.62
CA LEU A 335 -15.00 -3.46 8.57
C LEU A 335 -15.07 -4.85 7.92
N TYR A 336 -15.74 -4.98 6.77
CA TYR A 336 -15.88 -6.27 6.10
C TYR A 336 -14.60 -6.72 5.42
N GLU A 337 -13.79 -5.79 4.91
CA GLU A 337 -12.48 -6.13 4.34
C GLU A 337 -11.50 -6.62 5.43
N TYR A 338 -11.58 -6.10 6.67
CA TYR A 338 -10.80 -6.64 7.80
C TYR A 338 -11.25 -8.02 8.29
N LEU A 339 -12.55 -8.34 8.17
CA LEU A 339 -13.11 -9.61 8.66
C LEU A 339 -12.92 -10.78 7.69
N GLN A 340 -12.70 -10.48 6.40
CA GLN A 340 -12.55 -11.45 5.32
C GLN A 340 -11.18 -12.14 5.31
#